data_AF-A0A9E4RSW1-F1
#
_entry.id   AF-A0A9E4RSW1-F1
#
_cell.length_a   1.000
_cell.length_b   1.000
_cell.length_c   1.000
_cell.angle_alpha   90.00
_cell.angle_beta   90.00
_cell.angle_gamma   90.00
#
_symmetry.space_group_name_H-M   'P 1'
#
loop_
_entity.id
_entity.type
_entity.pdbx_description
1 polymer ?
#
loop_
_entity_poly.entity_id
_entity_poly.type
_entity_poly.pdbx_seq_one_letter_code
_entity_poly.pdbx_strand_id
1 'polypeptide(L)' 'MAIEKETLKAMIRDFHGFDISDEELDLVKPALDNYLAQVEKLRELDLSSVMSSRLLRAKEGGEL' A
#
# COMPACT_ATOMS: atom_id res chain seq x y z
N MET A 1 -8.29 -3.57 -9.65
CA MET A 1 -9.34 -2.62 -9.20
C MET A 1 -9.06 -1.29 -9.89
N ALA A 2 -10.07 -0.61 -10.46
CA ALA A 2 -9.85 0.69 -11.11
C ALA A 2 -10.17 1.81 -10.10
N ILE A 3 -9.25 2.76 -9.91
CA ILE A 3 -9.47 3.91 -9.05
C ILE A 3 -10.03 5.06 -9.90
N GLU A 4 -11.15 5.63 -9.47
CA GLU A 4 -11.74 6.80 -10.09
C GLU A 4 -10.84 8.03 -9.98
N LYS A 5 -10.89 8.91 -10.99
CA LYS A 5 -10.03 10.11 -11.06
C LYS A 5 -10.20 11.01 -9.82
N GLU A 6 -11.44 11.18 -9.37
CA GLU A 6 -11.76 11.98 -8.18
C GLU A 6 -11.20 11.36 -6.89
N THR A 7 -11.17 10.04 -6.80
CA THR A 7 -10.53 9.34 -5.67
C THR A 7 -9.02 9.57 -5.67
N LEU A 8 -8.37 9.56 -6.83
CA LEU A 8 -6.94 9.88 -6.94
C LEU A 8 -6.64 11.31 -6.50
N LYS A 9 -7.45 12.28 -6.93
CA LYS A 9 -7.32 13.68 -6.48
C LYS A 9 -7.48 13.81 -4.96
N ALA A 10 -8.48 13.13 -4.39
CA ALA A 10 -8.68 13.10 -2.96
C ALA A 10 -7.46 12.52 -2.23
N MET A 11 -6.89 11.41 -2.71
CA MET A 11 -5.69 10.82 -2.13
C MET A 11 -4.48 11.77 -2.22
N ILE A 12 -4.25 12.41 -3.37
CA ILE A 12 -3.14 13.37 -3.54
C ILE A 12 -3.27 14.51 -2.53
N ARG A 13 -4.47 15.05 -2.34
CA ARG A 13 -4.73 16.08 -1.32
C ARG A 13 -4.48 15.56 0.10
N ASP A 14 -5.04 14.40 0.44
CA ASP A 14 -5.03 13.87 1.80
C ASP A 14 -3.63 13.40 2.24
N PHE A 15 -2.78 13.00 1.29
CA PHE A 15 -1.38 12.63 1.52
C PHE A 15 -0.38 13.76 1.25
N HIS A 16 -0.83 15.01 1.13
CA HIS A 16 0.02 16.18 0.85
C HIS A 16 0.91 16.02 -0.39
N GLY A 17 0.36 15.41 -1.44
CA GLY A 17 1.01 15.24 -2.73
C GLY A 17 1.11 16.56 -3.52
N PHE A 18 1.76 16.48 -4.68
CA PHE A 18 1.96 17.62 -5.55
C PHE A 18 0.65 18.07 -6.19
N ASP A 19 0.53 19.38 -6.43
CA ASP A 19 -0.54 19.92 -7.25
C ASP A 19 -0.34 19.42 -8.69
N ILE A 20 -1.35 18.76 -9.24
CA ILE A 20 -1.28 18.06 -10.52
C ILE A 20 -2.53 18.41 -11.33
N SER A 21 -2.37 18.72 -12.61
CA SER A 21 -3.50 18.99 -13.49
C SER A 21 -4.27 17.71 -13.84
N ASP A 22 -5.50 17.88 -14.29
CA ASP A 22 -6.31 16.77 -14.79
C ASP A 22 -5.65 16.06 -15.98
N GLU A 23 -4.95 16.79 -16.85
CA GLU A 23 -4.24 16.23 -18.00
C GLU A 23 -3.01 15.43 -17.57
N GLU A 24 -2.24 15.96 -16.62
CA GLU A 24 -1.09 15.28 -16.04
C GLU A 24 -1.52 14.00 -15.31
N LEU A 25 -2.64 14.04 -14.59
CA LEU A 25 -3.21 12.89 -13.91
C LEU A 25 -3.62 11.79 -14.89
N ASP A 26 -4.17 12.15 -16.05
CA ASP A 26 -4.53 11.19 -17.11
C ASP A 26 -3.29 10.56 -17.75
N LEU A 27 -2.18 11.29 -17.85
CA LEU A 27 -0.90 10.76 -18.35
C LEU A 27 -0.30 9.71 -17.40
N VAL A 28 -0.42 9.89 -16.09
CA VAL A 28 0.14 8.96 -15.10
C VAL A 28 -0.79 7.80 -14.74
N LYS A 29 -2.09 7.93 -15.02
CA LYS A 29 -3.11 6.91 -14.69
C LYS A 29 -2.75 5.49 -15.18
N PRO A 30 -2.28 5.26 -16.43
CA PRO A 30 -1.93 3.92 -16.88
C PRO A 30 -0.77 3.29 -16.09
N ALA A 31 0.21 4.09 -15.69
CA ALA A 31 1.33 3.61 -14.88
C ALA A 31 0.86 3.22 -13.47
N LEU A 32 -0.03 4.03 -12.88
CA LEU A 32 -0.62 3.77 -11.58
C LEU A 32 -1.48 2.49 -11.59
N ASP A 33 -2.29 2.30 -12.63
CA ASP A 33 -3.11 1.09 -12.79
C ASP A 33 -2.24 -0.17 -12.90
N ASN A 34 -1.08 -0.08 -13.56
CA ASN A 34 -0.13 -1.19 -13.59
C ASN A 34 0.46 -1.47 -12.19
N TYR A 35 0.87 -0.44 -11.43
CA TYR A 35 1.36 -0.65 -10.07
C TYR A 35 0.31 -1.31 -9.17
N LEU A 36 -0.94 -0.85 -9.24
CA LEU A 36 -2.05 -1.47 -8.51
C LEU A 36 -2.24 -2.94 -8.91
N ALA A 37 -2.16 -3.25 -10.19
CA ALA A 37 -2.24 -4.63 -10.67
C ALA A 37 -1.08 -5.51 -10.15
N GLN A 38 0.14 -4.96 -9.98
CA GLN A 38 1.24 -5.70 -9.36
C GLN A 38 1.03 -5.89 -7.85
N VAL A 39 0.51 -4.88 -7.15
CA VAL A 39 0.21 -4.96 -5.71
C VAL A 39 -0.86 -6.02 -5.44
N GLU A 40 -1.87 -6.16 -6.29
CA GLU A 40 -2.89 -7.21 -6.15
C GLU A 40 -2.28 -8.62 -6.16
N LYS A 41 -1.17 -8.85 -6.88
CA LYS A 41 -0.46 -10.15 -6.86
C LYS A 41 0.15 -10.47 -5.49
N LEU A 42 0.42 -9.44 -4.69
CA LEU A 42 0.89 -9.61 -3.31
C LEU A 42 -0.24 -9.98 -2.35
N ARG A 43 -1.50 -9.80 -2.73
CA ARG A 43 -2.66 -10.13 -1.88
C ARG A 43 -2.78 -11.62 -1.59
N GLU A 44 -2.31 -12.44 -2.53
CA GLU A 44 -2.30 -13.91 -2.42
C GLU A 44 -1.01 -14.43 -1.80
N LEU A 45 -0.05 -13.56 -1.47
CA LEU A 45 1.21 -13.95 -0.86
C LEU A 45 0.99 -14.35 0.60
N ASP A 46 1.03 -15.66 0.86
CA ASP A 46 1.03 -16.19 2.23
C ASP A 46 2.45 -16.20 2.82
N LEU A 47 2.67 -15.36 3.83
CA LEU A 47 3.94 -15.28 4.58
C LEU A 47 3.91 -16.07 5.90
N SER A 48 2.84 -16.82 6.18
CA SER A 48 2.67 -17.55 7.44
C SER A 48 3.80 -18.54 7.75
N SER A 49 4.44 -19.08 6.72
CA SER A 49 5.59 -20.00 6.83
C SER A 49 6.93 -19.31 7.10
N VAL A 50 7.05 -18.02 6.75
CA VAL A 50 8.29 -17.23 6.91
C VAL A 50 8.25 -16.41 8.20
N MET A 51 7.11 -15.79 8.51
CA MET A 51 6.89 -15.05 9.74
C MET A 51 6.31 -15.99 10.81
N SER A 52 7.19 -16.80 11.40
CA SER A 52 6.81 -17.61 12.56
C SER A 52 6.34 -16.68 13.68
N SER A 53 5.06 -16.79 14.06
CA SER A 53 4.44 -16.13 15.22
C SER A 53 5.05 -16.55 16.57
N ARG A 54 6.16 -17.29 16.57
CA ARG A 54 7.11 -17.34 17.67
C ARG A 54 7.81 -15.98 17.78
N LEU A 55 7.02 -14.91 17.95
CA LEU A 55 7.35 -13.85 18.87
C LEU A 55 7.92 -14.57 20.11
N LEU A 56 9.22 -14.44 20.32
CA LEU A 56 9.83 -14.70 21.60
C LEU A 56 8.96 -13.92 22.58
N ARG A 57 8.13 -14.62 23.35
CA ARG A 57 7.62 -14.07 24.60
C ARG A 57 8.88 -13.77 25.38
N ALA A 58 9.34 -12.51 25.34
CA ALA A 58 10.29 -12.03 26.33
C ALA A 58 9.68 -12.48 27.66
N LYS A 59 10.39 -13.31 28.40
CA LYS A 59 9.94 -13.69 29.73
C LYS A 59 9.82 -12.40 30.51
N GLU A 60 8.61 -11.88 30.64
CA GLU A 60 8.25 -10.95 31.71
C GLU A 60 8.39 -11.76 32.99
N GLY A 61 9.59 -11.69 33.53
CA GLY A 61 10.05 -12.48 34.66
C GLY A 61 11.45 -12.01 34.96
N GLY A 62 11.55 -10.75 35.40
CA GLY A 62 12.74 -10.30 36.11
C GLY A 62 12.87 -11.14 37.36
N GLU A 63 13.87 -12.02 37.38
CA GLU A 63 14.38 -12.59 38.62
C GLU A 63 15.49 -11.66 39.12
N LEU A 64 15.20 -11.05 40.27
CA LEU A 64 16.16 -10.44 41.20
C LEU A 64 17.06 -11.52 41.81
#